data_AF-A0A2V9SBE5-F1
#
_entry.id   AF-A0A2V9SBE5-F1
#
_cell.length_a   1.000
_cell.length_b   1.000
_cell.length_c   1.000
_cell.angle_alpha   90.00
_cell.angle_beta   90.00
_cell.angle_gamma   90.00
#
_symmetry.space_group_name_H-M   'P 1'
#
loop_
_entity.id
_entity.type
_entity.pdbx_description
1 polymer ?
#
loop_
_entity_poly.entity_id
_entity_poly.type
_entity_poly.pdbx_seq_one_letter_code
_entity_poly.pdbx_strand_id
1 'polypeptide(L)'
;ANQYTQEALVEAIALDKSRALEDVAQALKMSNSPRVALNSAIALAVAGEDKRAAKLVDEVARQRPYDTLVQFVSVPLVKAQIEINHGNPAKAIDLLDGAMIYARVNTAVLYVRGNAYLKAGQGGEAVQTFQRMLELRNVLPIDPLIPLAHLGLGRAFSLQNDAAHSRIAYQDFLAQWKDADADVRLLQQAKAEYGKVQKGSTQHSAPTGRGE
;
A
#
# COMPACT_ATOMS: atom_id res chain seq x y z
N ALA A 1 9.60 20.34 3.50
CA ALA A 1 8.18 20.10 3.15
C ALA A 1 8.01 18.81 2.34
N ASN A 2 8.53 18.73 1.10
CA ASN A 2 8.36 17.52 0.27
C ASN A 2 8.97 16.25 0.90
N GLN A 3 10.17 16.37 1.48
CA GLN A 3 10.82 15.27 2.19
C GLN A 3 9.94 14.72 3.33
N TYR A 4 9.49 15.59 4.25
CA TYR A 4 8.54 15.21 5.29
C TYR A 4 7.26 14.53 4.77
N THR A 5 6.72 14.91 3.61
CA THR A 5 5.56 14.19 3.06
C THR A 5 5.89 12.78 2.55
N GLN A 6 7.12 12.54 2.10
CA GLN A 6 7.58 11.22 1.71
C GLN A 6 7.82 10.35 2.94
N GLU A 7 8.50 10.90 3.95
CA GLU A 7 8.74 10.24 5.25
C GLU A 7 7.41 9.87 5.91
N ALA A 8 6.48 10.82 6.03
CA ALA A 8 5.15 10.56 6.59
C ALA A 8 4.40 9.41 5.91
N LEU A 9 4.49 9.31 4.58
CA LEU A 9 3.83 8.22 3.84
C LEU A 9 4.49 6.88 4.16
N VAL A 10 5.82 6.81 4.15
CA VAL A 10 6.58 5.60 4.46
C VAL A 10 6.32 5.14 5.90
N GLU A 11 6.31 6.07 6.85
CA GLU A 11 6.03 5.80 8.26
C GLU A 11 4.60 5.30 8.48
N ALA A 12 3.62 5.93 7.82
CA ALA A 12 2.24 5.49 7.87
C ALA A 12 2.10 4.04 7.36
N ILE A 13 2.79 3.71 6.27
CA ILE A 13 2.80 2.35 5.71
C ILE A 13 3.54 1.36 6.62
N ALA A 14 4.64 1.79 7.23
CA ALA A 14 5.39 1.02 8.23
C ALA A 14 4.59 0.80 9.53
N LEU A 15 3.39 1.38 9.62
CA LEU A 15 2.48 1.37 10.77
C LEU A 15 3.01 2.16 11.97
N ASP A 16 3.85 3.15 11.72
CA ASP A 16 4.26 4.16 12.70
C ASP A 16 3.40 5.41 12.56
N LYS A 17 2.20 5.32 13.13
CA LYS A 17 1.22 6.40 13.08
C LYS A 17 1.74 7.68 13.74
N SER A 18 2.50 7.61 14.83
CA SER A 18 2.91 8.83 15.56
C SER A 18 3.84 9.67 14.71
N ARG A 19 4.91 9.07 14.19
CA ARG A 19 5.89 9.79 13.37
C ARG A 19 5.24 10.32 12.09
N ALA A 20 4.39 9.53 11.45
CA ALA A 20 3.68 9.96 10.24
C ALA A 20 2.86 11.24 10.46
N LEU A 21 2.23 11.40 11.63
CA LEU A 21 1.47 12.59 11.97
C LEU A 21 2.35 13.79 12.31
N GLU A 22 3.50 13.56 12.95
CA GLU A 22 4.50 14.58 13.21
C GLU A 22 5.05 15.15 11.90
N ASP A 23 5.42 14.29 10.97
CA ASP A 23 5.96 14.68 9.67
C ASP A 23 4.93 15.38 8.79
N VAL A 24 3.67 14.94 8.78
CA VAL A 24 2.58 15.70 8.15
C VAL A 24 2.48 17.11 8.74
N ALA A 25 2.54 17.23 10.08
CA ALA A 25 2.45 18.53 10.73
C ALA A 25 3.64 19.43 10.36
N GLN A 26 4.85 18.89 10.27
CA GLN A 26 6.03 19.65 9.82
C GLN A 26 5.92 20.06 8.35
N ALA A 27 5.49 19.14 7.48
CA ALA A 27 5.33 19.41 6.06
C ALA A 27 4.38 20.58 5.80
N LEU A 28 3.20 20.57 6.45
CA LEU A 28 2.18 21.61 6.31
C LEU A 28 2.60 22.94 6.94
N LYS A 29 3.41 22.95 8.01
CA LYS A 29 4.00 24.18 8.55
C LYS A 29 4.97 24.83 7.56
N MET A 30 5.72 24.03 6.81
CA MET A 30 6.74 24.52 5.89
C MET A 30 6.17 24.99 4.54
N SER A 31 5.03 24.45 4.09
CA SER A 31 4.48 24.78 2.78
C SER A 31 2.98 24.50 2.69
N ASN A 32 2.25 25.49 2.18
CA ASN A 32 0.84 25.37 1.80
C ASN A 32 0.64 25.02 0.31
N SER A 33 1.66 24.46 -0.35
CA SER A 33 1.52 24.10 -1.77
C SER A 33 0.51 22.94 -1.94
N PRO A 34 -0.28 22.93 -3.04
CA PRO A 34 -1.23 21.84 -3.31
C PRO A 34 -0.57 20.45 -3.27
N ARG A 35 0.66 20.32 -3.78
CA ARG A 35 1.40 19.06 -3.75
C ARG A 35 1.64 18.55 -2.32
N VAL A 36 2.10 19.44 -1.43
CA VAL A 36 2.38 19.08 -0.02
C VAL A 36 1.07 18.72 0.69
N ALA A 37 -0.01 19.45 0.44
CA ALA A 37 -1.33 19.14 0.98
C ALA A 37 -1.86 17.78 0.51
N LEU A 38 -1.74 17.46 -0.78
CA LEU A 38 -2.19 16.17 -1.34
C LEU A 38 -1.39 14.99 -0.79
N ASN A 39 -0.05 15.10 -0.76
CA ASN A 39 0.78 14.03 -0.20
C ASN A 39 0.51 13.83 1.30
N SER A 40 0.31 14.93 2.04
CA SER A 40 -0.07 14.88 3.45
C SER A 40 -1.44 14.22 3.64
N ALA A 41 -2.41 14.49 2.75
CA ALA A 41 -3.73 13.85 2.81
C ALA A 41 -3.64 12.34 2.58
N ILE A 42 -2.77 11.88 1.67
CA ILE A 42 -2.52 10.46 1.45
C ILE A 42 -1.91 9.82 2.71
N ALA A 43 -0.86 10.40 3.27
CA ALA A 43 -0.23 9.89 4.49
C ALA A 43 -1.23 9.84 5.67
N LEU A 44 -2.05 10.88 5.83
CA LEU A 44 -3.12 10.92 6.83
C LEU A 44 -4.14 9.78 6.62
N ALA A 45 -4.57 9.53 5.38
CA ALA A 45 -5.50 8.45 5.08
C ALA A 45 -4.88 7.08 5.37
N VAL A 46 -3.61 6.84 5.00
CA VAL A 46 -2.91 5.58 5.33
C VAL A 46 -2.76 5.40 6.86
N ALA A 47 -2.55 6.49 7.59
CA ALA A 47 -2.50 6.51 9.06
C ALA A 47 -3.88 6.41 9.74
N GLY A 48 -4.98 6.34 8.98
CA GLY A 48 -6.35 6.26 9.50
C GLY A 48 -6.90 7.57 10.06
N GLU A 49 -6.31 8.71 9.70
CA GLU A 49 -6.82 10.05 10.04
C GLU A 49 -7.82 10.56 8.99
N ASP A 50 -8.86 9.76 8.74
CA ASP A 50 -9.77 9.91 7.59
C ASP A 50 -10.43 11.28 7.50
N LYS A 51 -10.89 11.83 8.63
CA LYS A 51 -11.51 13.16 8.68
C LYS A 51 -10.53 14.26 8.26
N ARG A 52 -9.27 14.16 8.68
CA ARG A 52 -8.23 15.16 8.35
C ARG A 52 -7.81 15.02 6.89
N ALA A 53 -7.64 13.78 6.42
CA ALA A 53 -7.33 13.48 5.02
C ALA A 53 -8.41 14.01 4.07
N ALA A 54 -9.69 13.71 4.35
CA ALA A 54 -10.82 14.17 3.55
C ALA A 54 -10.91 15.69 3.49
N LYS A 55 -10.83 16.37 4.66
CA LYS A 55 -10.84 17.83 4.72
C LYS A 55 -9.75 18.45 3.85
N LEU A 56 -8.53 17.94 3.96
CA LEU A 56 -7.37 18.49 3.26
C LEU A 56 -7.46 18.27 1.75
N VAL A 57 -7.85 17.07 1.30
CA VAL A 57 -7.98 16.77 -0.14
C VAL A 57 -9.15 17.53 -0.77
N ASP A 58 -10.29 17.68 -0.07
CA ASP A 58 -11.45 18.42 -0.56
C ASP A 58 -11.17 19.93 -0.67
N GLU A 59 -10.34 20.48 0.23
CA GLU A 59 -9.88 21.87 0.14
C GLU A 59 -9.05 22.12 -1.12
N VAL A 60 -8.07 21.25 -1.39
CA VAL A 60 -7.26 21.34 -2.62
C VAL A 60 -8.13 21.17 -3.86
N ALA A 61 -9.07 20.22 -3.84
CA ALA A 61 -9.99 19.98 -4.95
C ALA A 61 -10.84 21.22 -5.29
N ARG A 62 -11.36 21.93 -4.27
CA ARG A 62 -12.12 23.18 -4.49
C ARG A 62 -11.27 24.29 -5.08
N GLN A 63 -10.00 24.38 -4.71
CA GLN A 63 -9.07 25.38 -5.26
C GLN A 63 -8.57 25.01 -6.66
N ARG A 64 -8.72 23.75 -7.07
CA ARG A 64 -8.21 23.19 -8.33
C ARG A 64 -9.29 22.41 -9.09
N PRO A 65 -10.45 23.03 -9.42
CA PRO A 65 -11.59 22.32 -10.02
C PRO A 65 -11.29 21.76 -11.43
N TYR A 66 -10.32 22.33 -12.14
CA TYR A 66 -9.95 21.93 -13.50
C TYR A 66 -8.63 21.16 -13.58
N ASP A 67 -7.99 20.87 -12.43
CA ASP A 67 -6.76 20.09 -12.42
C ASP A 67 -7.11 18.59 -12.50
N THR A 68 -6.85 18.00 -13.68
CA THR A 68 -7.18 16.61 -13.96
C THR A 68 -6.55 15.64 -12.96
N LEU A 69 -5.31 15.86 -12.54
CA LEU A 69 -4.65 14.96 -11.61
C LEU A 69 -5.24 15.09 -10.20
N VAL A 70 -5.60 16.31 -9.78
CA VAL A 70 -6.27 16.50 -8.49
C VAL A 70 -7.63 15.81 -8.49
N GLN A 71 -8.48 16.10 -9.49
CA GLN A 71 -9.86 15.64 -9.51
C GLN A 71 -10.00 14.14 -9.78
N PHE A 72 -9.17 13.60 -10.68
CA PHE A 72 -9.32 12.22 -11.15
C PHE A 72 -8.24 11.27 -10.64
N VAL A 73 -7.22 11.73 -9.91
CA VAL A 73 -6.20 10.84 -9.33
C VAL A 73 -6.10 11.02 -7.82
N SER A 74 -5.73 12.21 -7.34
CA SER A 74 -5.44 12.41 -5.91
C SER A 74 -6.69 12.33 -5.03
N VAL A 75 -7.81 12.94 -5.45
CA VAL A 75 -9.08 12.85 -4.70
C VAL A 75 -9.59 11.41 -4.63
N PRO A 76 -9.72 10.66 -5.75
CA PRO A 76 -10.12 9.25 -5.69
C PRO A 76 -9.16 8.39 -4.87
N LEU A 77 -7.84 8.61 -4.95
CA LEU A 77 -6.86 7.85 -4.18
C LEU A 77 -7.06 8.00 -2.67
N VAL A 78 -7.18 9.24 -2.18
CA VAL A 78 -7.42 9.50 -0.74
C VAL A 78 -8.75 8.90 -0.30
N LYS A 79 -9.81 9.09 -1.09
CA LYS A 79 -11.14 8.54 -0.77
C LYS A 79 -11.14 7.01 -0.77
N ALA A 80 -10.44 6.37 -1.71
CA ALA A 80 -10.32 4.91 -1.75
C ALA A 80 -9.60 4.37 -0.51
N GLN A 81 -8.52 5.01 -0.07
CA GLN A 81 -7.84 4.60 1.16
C GLN A 81 -8.74 4.73 2.40
N ILE A 82 -9.56 5.78 2.48
CA ILE A 82 -10.56 5.94 3.55
C ILE A 82 -11.59 4.80 3.50
N GLU A 83 -12.09 4.44 2.32
CA GLU A 83 -13.03 3.32 2.18
C GLU A 83 -12.39 1.98 2.58
N ILE A 84 -11.10 1.77 2.29
CA ILE A 84 -10.35 0.60 2.80
C ILE A 84 -10.33 0.59 4.33
N ASN A 85 -10.09 1.73 4.98
CA ASN A 85 -10.06 1.85 6.44
C ASN A 85 -11.42 1.53 7.07
N HIS A 86 -12.50 1.89 6.37
CA HIS A 86 -13.88 1.58 6.77
C HIS A 86 -14.35 0.17 6.41
N GLY A 87 -13.50 -0.66 5.80
CA GLY A 87 -13.86 -2.03 5.43
C GLY A 87 -14.74 -2.13 4.17
N ASN A 88 -14.69 -1.13 3.29
CA ASN A 88 -15.45 -1.07 2.04
C ASN A 88 -14.53 -1.23 0.80
N PRO A 89 -13.84 -2.37 0.63
CA PRO A 89 -12.83 -2.52 -0.42
C PRO A 89 -13.42 -2.46 -1.84
N ALA A 90 -14.67 -2.89 -2.06
CA ALA A 90 -15.32 -2.79 -3.36
C ALA A 90 -15.46 -1.33 -3.83
N LYS A 91 -15.92 -0.45 -2.94
CA LYS A 91 -16.04 0.98 -3.22
C LYS A 91 -14.68 1.65 -3.46
N ALA A 92 -13.65 1.19 -2.75
CA ALA A 92 -12.27 1.64 -3.00
C ALA A 92 -11.79 1.25 -4.41
N ILE A 93 -12.11 0.03 -4.87
CA ILE A 93 -11.77 -0.44 -6.23
C ILE A 93 -12.49 0.42 -7.28
N ASP A 94 -13.79 0.66 -7.13
CA ASP A 94 -14.58 1.47 -8.07
C ASP A 94 -14.01 2.89 -8.24
N LEU A 95 -13.61 3.53 -7.13
CA LEU A 95 -12.99 4.85 -7.14
C LEU A 95 -11.65 4.83 -7.91
N LEU A 96 -10.86 3.77 -7.74
CA LEU A 96 -9.54 3.65 -8.35
C LEU A 96 -9.61 3.27 -9.83
N ASP A 97 -10.63 2.54 -10.28
CA ASP A 97 -10.82 2.20 -11.70
C ASP A 97 -10.96 3.45 -12.57
N GLY A 98 -11.68 4.47 -12.09
CA GLY A 98 -11.73 5.79 -12.75
C GLY A 98 -10.36 6.48 -12.81
N ALA A 99 -9.57 6.39 -11.73
CA ALA A 99 -8.25 7.00 -11.64
C ALA A 99 -7.22 6.34 -12.56
N MET A 100 -7.37 5.05 -12.84
CA MET A 100 -6.45 4.29 -13.68
C MET A 100 -6.40 4.77 -15.12
N ILE A 101 -7.38 5.53 -15.62
CA ILE A 101 -7.30 6.16 -16.94
C ILE A 101 -6.11 7.13 -17.00
N TYR A 102 -5.84 7.84 -15.90
CA TYR A 102 -4.83 8.91 -15.82
C TYR A 102 -3.55 8.48 -15.07
N ALA A 103 -3.62 7.40 -14.28
CA ALA A 103 -2.59 7.05 -13.30
C ALA A 103 -2.01 5.63 -13.47
N ARG A 104 -2.01 5.07 -14.70
CA ARG A 104 -1.55 3.68 -14.97
C ARG A 104 -0.15 3.34 -14.46
N VAL A 105 0.72 4.34 -14.33
CA VAL A 105 2.11 4.22 -13.87
C VAL A 105 2.33 4.86 -12.50
N ASN A 106 1.26 5.17 -11.77
CA ASN A 106 1.34 5.73 -10.43
C ASN A 106 1.38 4.60 -9.40
N THR A 107 2.54 4.46 -8.74
CA THR A 107 2.80 3.43 -7.74
C THR A 107 1.89 3.53 -6.52
N ALA A 108 1.50 4.72 -6.08
CA ALA A 108 0.57 4.89 -4.95
C ALA A 108 -0.85 4.40 -5.31
N VAL A 109 -1.33 4.71 -6.52
CA VAL A 109 -2.63 4.21 -7.02
C VAL A 109 -2.62 2.68 -7.11
N LEU A 110 -1.56 2.10 -7.68
CA LEU A 110 -1.41 0.65 -7.76
C LEU A 110 -1.31 0.00 -6.38
N TYR A 111 -0.57 0.59 -5.45
CA TYR A 111 -0.41 0.08 -4.10
C TYR A 111 -1.74 0.05 -3.33
N VAL A 112 -2.50 1.16 -3.34
CA VAL A 112 -3.82 1.23 -2.68
C VAL A 112 -4.81 0.28 -3.36
N ARG A 113 -4.78 0.16 -4.69
CA ARG A 113 -5.64 -0.78 -5.42
C ARG A 113 -5.32 -2.24 -5.08
N GLY A 114 -4.05 -2.61 -5.04
CA GLY A 114 -3.62 -3.96 -4.64
C GLY A 114 -4.07 -4.28 -3.22
N ASN A 115 -3.95 -3.32 -2.30
CA ASN A 115 -4.45 -3.47 -0.93
C ASN A 115 -5.98 -3.59 -0.86
N ALA A 116 -6.72 -2.87 -1.69
CA ALA A 116 -8.17 -3.01 -1.80
C ALA A 116 -8.55 -4.43 -2.25
N TYR A 117 -7.89 -4.97 -3.27
CA TYR A 117 -8.10 -6.35 -3.72
C TYR A 117 -7.75 -7.38 -2.63
N LEU A 118 -6.64 -7.20 -1.90
CA LEU A 118 -6.31 -8.05 -0.76
C LEU A 118 -7.43 -8.04 0.30
N LYS A 119 -7.97 -6.87 0.62
CA LYS A 119 -9.07 -6.72 1.59
C LYS A 119 -10.40 -7.29 1.09
N ALA A 120 -10.61 -7.32 -0.23
CA ALA A 120 -11.74 -7.97 -0.86
C ALA A 120 -11.58 -9.50 -0.99
N GLY A 121 -10.43 -10.07 -0.61
CA GLY A 121 -10.14 -11.49 -0.82
C GLY A 121 -9.83 -11.87 -2.28
N GLN A 122 -9.63 -10.87 -3.15
CA GLN A 122 -9.40 -11.03 -4.58
C GLN A 122 -7.90 -11.21 -4.88
N GLY A 123 -7.38 -12.39 -4.54
CA GLY A 123 -5.94 -12.68 -4.63
C GLY A 123 -5.37 -12.58 -6.06
N GLY A 124 -6.11 -13.00 -7.08
CA GLY A 124 -5.65 -12.97 -8.47
C GLY A 124 -5.47 -11.54 -9.01
N GLU A 125 -6.42 -10.67 -8.73
CA GLU A 125 -6.39 -9.25 -9.09
C GLU A 125 -5.32 -8.48 -8.30
N ALA A 126 -5.13 -8.83 -7.03
CA ALA A 126 -4.04 -8.31 -6.21
C ALA A 126 -2.66 -8.69 -6.81
N VAL A 127 -2.47 -9.95 -7.22
CA VAL A 127 -1.22 -10.40 -7.87
C VAL A 127 -0.93 -9.57 -9.12
N GLN A 128 -1.89 -9.44 -10.03
CA GLN A 128 -1.73 -8.66 -11.26
C GLN A 128 -1.35 -7.21 -10.96
N THR A 129 -1.99 -6.61 -9.96
CA THR A 129 -1.75 -5.22 -9.58
C THR A 129 -0.33 -5.01 -9.03
N PHE A 130 0.14 -5.88 -8.14
CA PHE A 130 1.49 -5.76 -7.56
C PHE A 130 2.61 -6.18 -8.54
N GLN A 131 2.36 -7.14 -9.43
CA GLN A 131 3.29 -7.45 -10.53
C GLN A 131 3.48 -6.23 -11.43
N ARG A 132 2.38 -5.57 -11.82
CA ARG A 132 2.46 -4.35 -12.61
C ARG A 132 3.26 -3.24 -11.92
N MET A 133 3.16 -3.14 -10.59
CA MET A 133 3.94 -2.19 -9.80
C MET A 133 5.44 -2.53 -9.81
N LEU A 134 5.82 -3.82 -9.77
CA LEU A 134 7.22 -4.23 -9.89
C LEU A 134 7.82 -3.94 -11.27
N GLU A 135 7.02 -4.03 -12.34
CA GLU A 135 7.46 -3.67 -13.70
C GLU A 135 7.88 -2.19 -13.81
N LEU A 136 7.37 -1.32 -12.94
CA LEU A 136 7.72 0.11 -12.92
C LEU A 136 9.11 0.38 -12.33
N ARG A 137 9.77 -0.62 -11.72
CA ARG A 137 11.11 -0.47 -11.11
C ARG A 137 12.15 0.05 -12.09
N ASN A 138 12.06 -0.34 -13.35
CA ASN A 138 12.98 0.12 -14.40
C ASN A 138 12.81 1.60 -14.75
N VAL A 139 11.66 2.19 -14.39
CA VAL A 139 11.32 3.59 -14.66
C VAL A 139 11.46 4.46 -13.40
N LEU A 140 11.20 3.89 -12.22
CA LEU A 140 11.19 4.58 -10.93
C LEU A 140 12.07 3.85 -9.89
N PRO A 141 13.40 3.83 -10.06
CA PRO A 141 14.30 2.98 -9.28
C PRO A 141 14.38 3.33 -7.78
N ILE A 142 13.97 4.54 -7.37
CA ILE A 142 14.08 5.05 -5.98
C ILE A 142 12.70 5.12 -5.30
N ASP A 143 11.65 4.54 -5.90
CA ASP A 143 10.31 4.59 -5.31
C ASP A 143 10.20 3.66 -4.07
N PRO A 144 9.93 4.21 -2.87
CA PRO A 144 9.91 3.45 -1.63
C PRO A 144 8.74 2.46 -1.55
N LEU A 145 7.74 2.58 -2.42
CA LEU A 145 6.62 1.66 -2.46
C LEU A 145 6.94 0.36 -3.18
N ILE A 146 7.88 0.36 -4.13
CA ILE A 146 8.19 -0.81 -4.97
C ILE A 146 8.61 -2.04 -4.15
N PRO A 147 9.46 -1.93 -3.11
CA PRO A 147 9.75 -3.08 -2.24
C PRO A 147 8.51 -3.67 -1.55
N LEU A 148 7.49 -2.86 -1.26
CA LEU A 148 6.26 -3.32 -0.62
C LEU A 148 5.37 -4.16 -1.54
N ALA A 149 5.55 -4.07 -2.86
CA ALA A 149 4.82 -4.90 -3.80
C ALA A 149 5.09 -6.40 -3.56
N HIS A 150 6.31 -6.76 -3.12
CA HIS A 150 6.65 -8.14 -2.73
C HIS A 150 5.85 -8.62 -1.53
N LEU A 151 5.65 -7.77 -0.51
CA LEU A 151 4.78 -8.10 0.63
C LEU A 151 3.32 -8.28 0.18
N GLY A 152 2.85 -7.40 -0.70
CA GLY A 152 1.54 -7.52 -1.34
C GLY A 152 1.36 -8.84 -2.08
N LEU A 153 2.35 -9.26 -2.87
CA LEU A 153 2.37 -10.53 -3.58
C LEU A 153 2.36 -11.73 -2.63
N GLY A 154 3.16 -11.70 -1.56
CA GLY A 154 3.17 -12.75 -0.54
C GLY A 154 1.77 -13.00 0.02
N ARG A 155 1.06 -11.92 0.36
CA ARG A 155 -0.34 -11.96 0.84
C ARG A 155 -1.32 -12.44 -0.24
N ALA A 156 -1.16 -11.96 -1.47
CA ALA A 156 -2.04 -12.27 -2.59
C ALA A 156 -1.96 -13.74 -3.02
N PHE A 157 -0.75 -14.32 -3.06
CA PHE A 157 -0.55 -15.74 -3.33
C PHE A 157 -1.05 -16.62 -2.17
N SER A 158 -0.91 -16.16 -0.92
CA SER A 158 -1.52 -16.84 0.23
C SER A 158 -3.05 -16.93 0.11
N LEU A 159 -3.74 -15.88 -0.35
CA LEU A 159 -5.18 -15.92 -0.61
C LEU A 159 -5.58 -16.94 -1.70
N GLN A 160 -4.67 -17.24 -2.62
CA GLN A 160 -4.86 -18.22 -3.69
C GLN A 160 -4.44 -19.63 -3.28
N ASN A 161 -4.01 -19.84 -2.03
CA ASN A 161 -3.40 -21.09 -1.54
C ASN A 161 -2.13 -21.50 -2.31
N ASP A 162 -1.45 -20.55 -2.95
CA ASP A 162 -0.18 -20.77 -3.65
C ASP A 162 0.99 -20.54 -2.69
N ALA A 163 1.28 -21.55 -1.87
CA ALA A 163 2.33 -21.48 -0.86
C ALA A 163 3.73 -21.30 -1.46
N ALA A 164 3.97 -21.80 -2.68
CA ALA A 164 5.27 -21.72 -3.33
C ALA A 164 5.60 -20.28 -3.72
N HIS A 165 4.72 -19.63 -4.48
CA HIS A 165 4.93 -18.23 -4.88
C HIS A 165 4.79 -17.28 -3.70
N SER A 166 3.90 -17.57 -2.74
CA SER A 166 3.78 -16.78 -1.51
C SER A 166 5.10 -16.78 -0.73
N ARG A 167 5.72 -17.95 -0.55
CA ARG A 167 7.02 -18.07 0.13
C ARG A 167 8.11 -17.25 -0.55
N ILE A 168 8.22 -17.33 -1.87
CA ILE A 168 9.23 -16.59 -2.65
C ILE A 168 9.04 -15.08 -2.47
N ALA A 169 7.81 -14.58 -2.63
CA ALA A 169 7.53 -13.15 -2.49
C ALA A 169 7.82 -12.61 -1.08
N TYR A 170 7.52 -13.37 -0.03
CA TYR A 170 7.92 -13.00 1.34
C TYR A 170 9.45 -12.99 1.52
N GLN A 171 10.17 -13.94 0.94
CA GLN A 171 11.63 -13.94 0.98
C GLN A 171 12.23 -12.72 0.27
N ASP A 172 11.70 -12.35 -0.89
CA ASP A 172 12.13 -11.17 -1.66
C ASP A 172 11.90 -9.87 -0.87
N PHE A 173 10.75 -9.75 -0.19
CA PHE A 173 10.48 -8.63 0.72
C PHE A 173 11.49 -8.59 1.88
N LEU A 174 11.66 -9.72 2.59
CA LEU A 174 12.54 -9.80 3.76
C LEU A 174 14.02 -9.57 3.41
N ALA A 175 14.45 -9.96 2.21
CA ALA A 175 15.81 -9.69 1.73
C ALA A 175 16.06 -8.19 1.52
N GLN A 176 15.05 -7.45 1.02
CA GLN A 176 15.11 -5.99 0.87
C GLN A 176 15.02 -5.26 2.22
N TRP A 177 14.43 -5.88 3.24
CA TRP A 177 14.21 -5.30 4.57
C TRP A 177 15.12 -5.91 5.66
N LYS A 178 16.24 -6.53 5.27
CA LYS A 178 17.14 -7.25 6.20
C LYS A 178 17.83 -6.33 7.22
N ASP A 179 18.07 -5.07 6.84
CA ASP A 179 18.77 -4.06 7.64
C ASP A 179 17.80 -3.03 8.25
N ALA A 180 16.49 -3.22 8.10
CA ALA A 180 15.49 -2.35 8.71
C ALA A 180 15.41 -2.57 10.23
N ASP A 181 15.02 -1.54 10.97
CA ASP A 181 14.87 -1.61 12.42
C ASP A 181 13.89 -2.73 12.83
N ALA A 182 14.28 -3.52 13.83
CA ALA A 182 13.55 -4.73 14.21
C ALA A 182 12.17 -4.46 14.84
N ASP A 183 11.94 -3.24 15.31
CA ASP A 183 10.69 -2.76 15.90
C ASP A 183 9.68 -2.27 14.87
N VAL A 184 10.04 -2.21 13.58
CA VAL A 184 9.09 -1.86 12.52
C VAL A 184 7.95 -2.88 12.46
N ARG A 185 6.75 -2.40 12.79
CA ARG A 185 5.56 -3.25 12.94
C ARG A 185 5.18 -3.98 11.67
N LEU A 186 5.34 -3.34 10.50
CA LEU A 186 5.11 -3.98 9.21
C LEU A 186 6.05 -5.18 8.98
N LEU A 187 7.33 -5.06 9.35
CA LEU A 187 8.31 -6.13 9.22
C LEU A 187 7.98 -7.30 10.17
N GLN A 188 7.55 -7.00 11.39
CA GLN A 188 7.10 -8.02 12.35
C GLN A 188 5.89 -8.79 11.82
N GLN A 189 4.90 -8.09 11.25
CA GLN A 189 3.74 -8.72 10.61
C GLN A 189 4.16 -9.62 9.45
N ALA A 190 5.02 -9.13 8.54
CA ALA A 190 5.51 -9.91 7.41
C ALA A 190 6.24 -11.19 7.84
N LYS A 191 7.11 -11.11 8.88
CA LYS A 191 7.79 -12.29 9.44
C LYS A 191 6.81 -13.31 10.02
N ALA A 192 5.79 -12.83 10.74
CA ALA A 192 4.76 -13.70 11.32
C ALA A 192 3.90 -14.38 10.24
N GLU A 193 3.51 -13.65 9.21
CA GLU A 193 2.78 -14.18 8.03
C GLU A 193 3.61 -15.22 7.29
N TYR A 194 4.87 -14.92 6.97
CA TYR A 194 5.79 -15.86 6.34
C TYR A 194 5.96 -17.16 7.12
N GLY A 195 6.07 -17.08 8.46
CA GLY A 195 6.14 -18.26 9.32
C GLY A 195 4.90 -19.16 9.23
N LYS A 196 3.71 -18.60 8.96
CA LYS A 196 2.49 -19.38 8.72
C LYS A 196 2.54 -20.10 7.37
N VAL A 197 3.00 -19.43 6.32
CA VAL A 197 3.19 -20.01 4.98
C VAL A 197 4.14 -21.21 5.03
N GLN A 198 5.26 -21.07 5.76
CA GLN A 198 6.22 -22.17 5.92
C GLN A 198 5.61 -23.40 6.61
N LYS A 199 4.86 -23.19 7.70
CA LYS A 199 4.19 -24.27 8.44
C LYS A 199 3.08 -24.95 7.63
N GLY A 200 2.29 -24.17 6.88
CA GLY A 200 1.24 -24.70 6.01
C GLY A 200 1.81 -25.59 4.88
N SER A 201 2.93 -25.18 4.29
CA SER A 201 3.60 -25.95 3.24
C SER A 201 4.15 -27.30 3.73
N THR A 202 4.61 -27.39 4.98
CA THR A 202 5.15 -28.61 5.59
C THR A 202 4.07 -29.62 5.98
N GLN A 203 2.86 -29.17 6.33
CA GLN A 203 1.73 -30.06 6.62
C GLN A 203 1.14 -30.71 5.35
N HIS A 204 1.20 -30.02 4.19
CA HIS A 204 0.72 -30.56 2.91
C HIS A 204 1.72 -31.48 2.19
N SER A 205 2.97 -31.55 2.66
CA SER A 205 4.03 -32.37 2.07
C SER A 205 4.39 -33.60 2.92
N ALA A 206 3.65 -33.88 4.00
CA ALA A 206 3.74 -35.16 4.70
C ALA A 206 3.22 -36.28 3.78
N PRO A 207 4.03 -37.31 3.46
CA PRO A 207 3.52 -38.44 2.70
C PRO A 207 2.49 -39.16 3.57
N THR A 208 1.29 -39.39 3.03
CA THR A 208 0.31 -40.32 3.59
C THR A 208 0.96 -41.70 3.58
N GLY A 209 1.68 -42.01 4.67
CA GLY A 209 2.30 -43.31 4.88
C GLY A 209 1.22 -44.37 4.87
N ARG A 210 1.37 -45.34 3.96
CA ARG A 210 0.57 -46.57 3.90
C ARG A 210 0.50 -47.20 5.30
N GLY A 211 -0.71 -47.33 5.82
CA GLY A 211 -1.03 -48.35 6.80
C GLY A 211 -1.35 -49.64 6.04
N GLU A 212 -0.44 -50.60 6.21
CA GLU A 212 -0.55 -52.07 6.16
C GLU A 212 -1.75 -52.72 5.47
#